data_AF-A0A1Q7CZI1-F1
#
_entry.id   AF-A0A1Q7CZI1-F1
#
_cell.length_a   1.000
_cell.length_b   1.000
_cell.length_c   1.000
_cell.angle_alpha   90.00
_cell.angle_beta   90.00
_cell.angle_gamma   90.00
#
_symmetry.space_group_name_H-M   'P 1'
#
loop_
_entity.id
_entity.type
_entity.pdbx_description
1 polymer ?
#
loop_
_entity_poly.entity_id
_entity_poly.type
_entity_poly.pdbx_seq_one_letter_code
_entity_poly.pdbx_strand_id
1 'polypeptide(L)'
;MHHRRRSGLCRDQDVFVIALRVNGRDVELDSPTPLLAYLDELGVNSKAVAVELNGVIIDRDSYPTTLLNAGDVVEIVRMVGGGRVGASSSPAAP
;
A
#
# COMPACT_ATOMS: atom_id res chain seq x y z
N MET A 1 11.40 -35.82 -41.10
CA MET A 1 10.38 -35.10 -40.30
C MET A 1 10.65 -35.32 -38.83
N HIS A 2 11.38 -34.42 -38.17
CA HIS A 2 11.52 -34.41 -36.71
C HIS A 2 11.36 -32.96 -36.24
N HIS A 3 10.10 -32.52 -36.10
CA HIS A 3 9.82 -31.25 -35.45
C HIS A 3 10.11 -31.39 -33.96
N ARG A 4 11.28 -30.91 -33.57
CA ARG A 4 11.59 -30.44 -32.21
C ARG A 4 10.42 -29.56 -31.75
N ARG A 5 9.84 -29.80 -30.57
CA ARG A 5 9.50 -28.80 -29.51
C ARG A 5 9.10 -29.57 -28.24
N ARG A 6 10.09 -29.94 -27.42
CA ARG A 6 9.90 -30.21 -25.98
C ARG A 6 9.98 -28.82 -25.33
N SER A 7 8.90 -28.13 -24.99
CA SER A 7 8.07 -28.30 -23.79
C SER A 7 8.93 -28.56 -22.55
N GLY A 8 9.10 -27.51 -21.75
CA GLY A 8 9.85 -27.59 -20.49
C GLY A 8 10.80 -26.42 -20.38
N LEU A 9 10.30 -25.34 -19.77
CA LEU A 9 11.00 -24.39 -18.90
C LEU A 9 9.95 -23.35 -18.52
N CYS A 10 8.90 -23.80 -17.81
CA CYS A 10 8.31 -22.93 -16.79
C CYS A 10 9.47 -22.75 -15.82
N ARG A 11 10.19 -21.64 -15.97
CA ARG A 11 11.24 -21.26 -15.05
C ARG A 11 10.58 -21.27 -13.69
N ASP A 12 11.02 -22.19 -12.85
CA ASP A 12 11.13 -22.03 -11.41
C ASP A 12 11.83 -20.67 -11.22
N GLN A 13 11.05 -19.60 -11.27
CA GLN A 13 11.53 -18.28 -10.91
C GLN A 13 11.54 -18.36 -9.41
N ASP A 14 12.74 -18.28 -8.84
CA ASP A 14 12.97 -18.01 -7.43
C ASP A 14 12.09 -16.81 -7.07
N VAL A 15 10.90 -17.11 -6.54
CA VAL A 15 9.96 -16.09 -6.10
C VAL A 15 10.62 -15.58 -4.83
N PHE A 16 11.27 -14.41 -4.94
CA PHE A 16 11.84 -13.75 -3.78
C PHE A 16 10.69 -13.18 -2.95
N VAL A 17 10.05 -14.07 -2.19
CA VAL A 17 9.00 -13.70 -1.25
C VAL A 17 9.60 -12.79 -0.19
N ILE A 18 9.08 -11.58 -0.08
CA ILE A 18 9.40 -10.67 1.00
C ILE A 18 8.31 -10.76 2.07
N ALA A 19 8.72 -11.05 3.30
CA ALA A 19 7.81 -11.05 4.45
C ALA A 19 7.88 -9.69 5.15
N LEU A 20 6.73 -9.06 5.38
CA LEU A 20 6.59 -7.78 6.06
C LEU A 20 5.35 -7.78 6.96
N ARG A 21 5.15 -6.73 7.75
CA ARG A 21 4.00 -6.61 8.64
C ARG A 21 3.16 -5.41 8.26
N VAL A 22 1.87 -5.60 8.04
CA VAL A 22 0.93 -4.54 7.67
C VAL A 22 -0.23 -4.48 8.66
N ASN A 23 -0.44 -3.35 9.33
CA ASN A 23 -1.47 -3.17 10.36
C ASN A 23 -1.41 -4.29 11.42
N GLY A 24 -0.21 -4.64 11.84
CA GLY A 24 0.03 -5.73 12.79
C GLY A 24 -0.15 -7.16 12.26
N ARG A 25 -0.43 -7.40 10.97
CA ARG A 25 -0.56 -8.73 10.36
C ARG A 25 0.61 -9.06 9.43
N ASP A 26 1.09 -10.31 9.46
CA ASP A 26 2.12 -10.77 8.56
C ASP A 26 1.58 -10.87 7.12
N VAL A 27 2.35 -10.33 6.17
CA VAL A 27 2.05 -10.26 4.74
C VAL A 27 3.28 -10.73 3.98
N GLU A 28 3.06 -11.47 2.89
CA GLU A 28 4.08 -11.91 1.96
C GLU A 28 3.81 -11.32 0.58
N LEU A 29 4.85 -10.78 -0.07
CA LEU A 29 4.78 -10.26 -1.45
C LEU A 29 5.83 -10.95 -2.31
N ASP A 30 5.53 -11.17 -3.58
CA ASP A 30 6.42 -11.90 -4.52
C ASP A 30 7.71 -11.15 -4.88
N SER A 31 7.78 -9.85 -4.56
CA SER A 31 8.93 -8.98 -4.80
C SER A 31 8.78 -7.66 -4.02
N PRO A 32 9.83 -6.83 -3.93
CA PRO A 32 9.69 -5.45 -3.49
C PRO A 32 8.65 -4.68 -4.31
N THR A 33 7.63 -4.16 -3.63
CA THR A 33 6.45 -3.56 -4.27
C THR A 33 6.34 -2.08 -3.88
N PRO A 34 6.09 -1.17 -4.83
CA PRO A 34 5.80 0.23 -4.49
C PRO A 34 4.58 0.35 -3.58
N LEU A 35 4.67 1.20 -2.56
CA LEU A 35 3.60 1.41 -1.59
C LEU A 35 2.28 1.78 -2.27
N LEU A 36 2.31 2.63 -3.30
CA LEU A 36 1.09 2.99 -4.04
C LEU A 36 0.45 1.79 -4.73
N ALA A 37 1.26 0.90 -5.33
CA ALA A 37 0.76 -0.29 -6.01
C ALA A 37 0.12 -1.25 -5.00
N TYR A 38 0.78 -1.45 -3.84
CA TYR A 38 0.23 -2.27 -2.77
C TYR A 38 -1.11 -1.72 -2.22
N LEU A 39 -1.23 -0.39 -2.07
CA LEU A 39 -2.51 0.23 -1.67
C LEU A 39 -3.61 0.02 -2.71
N ASP A 40 -3.28 0.08 -4.01
CA ASP A 40 -4.20 -0.16 -5.11
C ASP A 40 -4.69 -1.62 -5.14
N GLU A 41 -3.78 -2.58 -4.93
CA GLU A 41 -4.10 -4.01 -4.80
C GLU A 41 -5.06 -4.30 -3.64
N LEU A 42 -4.89 -3.58 -2.52
CA LEU A 42 -5.81 -3.66 -1.39
C LEU A 42 -7.16 -2.94 -1.63
N GLY A 43 -7.33 -2.24 -2.77
CA GLY A 43 -8.51 -1.43 -3.06
C GLY A 43 -8.64 -0.20 -2.13
N VAL A 44 -7.53 0.25 -1.55
CA VAL A 44 -7.48 1.37 -0.61
C VAL A 44 -7.22 2.65 -1.37
N ASN A 45 -8.11 3.64 -1.20
CA ASN A 45 -7.87 4.98 -1.71
C ASN A 45 -6.72 5.64 -0.93
N SER A 46 -5.56 5.80 -1.58
CA SER A 46 -4.36 6.44 -1.02
C SER A 46 -4.61 7.87 -0.51
N LYS A 47 -5.62 8.58 -1.02
CA LYS A 47 -6.01 9.92 -0.55
C LYS A 47 -6.78 9.90 0.77
N ALA A 48 -7.36 8.76 1.14
CA ALA A 48 -8.17 8.60 2.36
C ALA A 48 -7.36 8.02 3.54
N VAL A 49 -6.11 7.63 3.29
CA VAL A 49 -5.22 7.04 4.30
C VAL A 49 -3.97 7.86 4.51
N ALA A 50 -3.32 7.66 5.65
CA ALA A 50 -1.93 7.97 5.87
C ALA A 50 -1.19 6.65 6.11
N VAL A 51 0.07 6.60 5.70
CA VAL A 51 0.92 5.42 5.83
C VAL A 51 2.15 5.78 6.66
N GLU A 52 2.39 4.97 7.68
CA GLU A 52 3.65 4.92 8.43
C GLU A 52 4.45 3.71 7.96
N LEU A 53 5.73 3.90 7.68
CA LEU A 53 6.68 2.84 7.35
C LEU A 53 7.81 2.88 8.36
N ASN A 54 7.98 1.81 9.13
CA ASN A 54 9.03 1.64 10.15
C ASN A 54 9.10 2.81 11.17
N GLY A 55 7.95 3.34 11.58
CA GLY A 55 7.89 4.49 12.51
C GLY A 55 7.95 5.85 11.83
N VAL A 56 8.04 5.91 10.49
CA VAL A 56 8.16 7.16 9.73
C VAL A 56 6.93 7.36 8.86
N ILE A 57 6.22 8.48 9.06
CA ILE A 57 5.09 8.86 8.20
C ILE A 57 5.62 9.19 6.80
N ILE A 58 5.09 8.51 5.79
CA ILE A 58 5.47 8.70 4.40
C ILE A 58 4.56 9.76 3.76
N ASP A 59 5.18 10.75 3.11
CA ASP A 59 4.47 11.71 2.29
C ASP A 59 3.78 11.04 1.10
N ARG A 60 2.57 11.48 0.79
CA ARG A 60 1.74 10.86 -0.26
C ARG A 60 2.39 10.89 -1.63
N ASP A 61 3.15 11.94 -1.91
CA ASP A 61 3.89 12.09 -3.17
C ASP A 61 5.05 11.09 -3.29
N SER A 62 5.49 10.50 -2.17
CA SER A 62 6.51 9.46 -2.14
C SER A 62 5.94 8.04 -2.30
N TYR A 63 4.62 7.83 -2.18
CA TYR A 63 4.02 6.48 -2.31
C TYR A 63 4.38 5.73 -3.60
N PRO A 64 4.48 6.38 -4.78
CA PRO A 64 4.87 5.70 -6.02
C PRO A 64 6.33 5.21 -6.03
N THR A 65 7.21 5.80 -5.20
CA THR A 65 8.65 5.55 -5.22
C THR A 65 9.16 4.85 -3.95
N THR A 66 8.40 4.88 -2.86
CA THR A 66 8.67 4.10 -1.65
C THR A 66 8.40 2.63 -1.90
N LEU A 67 9.44 1.80 -1.85
CA LEU A 67 9.34 0.34 -1.97
C LEU A 67 9.12 -0.31 -0.60
N LEU A 68 8.21 -1.27 -0.54
CA LEU A 68 8.05 -2.18 0.58
C LEU A 68 9.05 -3.33 0.44
N ASN A 69 9.82 -3.59 1.48
CA ASN A 69 10.87 -4.60 1.52
C ASN A 69 10.62 -5.61 2.64
N ALA A 70 11.40 -6.70 2.62
CA ALA A 70 11.36 -7.70 3.69
C ALA A 70 11.73 -7.06 5.04
N GLY A 71 10.94 -7.39 6.07
CA GLY A 71 11.09 -6.90 7.43
C GLY A 71 10.42 -5.56 7.73
N ASP A 72 9.83 -4.91 6.72
CA ASP A 72 9.16 -3.62 6.94
C ASP A 72 7.91 -3.76 7.81
N VAL A 73 7.63 -2.72 8.59
CA VAL A 73 6.40 -2.55 9.36
C VAL A 73 5.62 -1.38 8.80
N VAL A 74 4.42 -1.64 8.30
CA VAL A 74 3.57 -0.68 7.59
C VAL A 74 2.26 -0.51 8.35
N GLU A 75 1.94 0.71 8.78
CA GLU A 75 0.65 1.04 9.37
C GLU A 75 -0.13 1.93 8.42
N ILE A 76 -1.31 1.47 7.99
CA ILE A 76 -2.20 2.16 7.06
C ILE A 76 -3.42 2.63 7.84
N VAL A 77 -3.45 3.91 8.20
CA VAL A 77 -4.51 4.49 9.03
C VAL A 77 -5.46 5.32 8.17
N ARG A 78 -6.77 5.08 8.33
CA ARG A 78 -7.80 5.95 7.75
C ARG A 78 -7.96 7.19 8.61
N MET A 79 -7.86 8.36 8.00
CA MET A 79 -8.16 9.61 8.67
C MET A 79 -9.67 9.73 8.83
N VAL A 80 -10.19 9.47 10.03
CA VAL A 80 -11.58 9.81 10.37
C VAL A 80 -11.62 11.31 10.69
N GLY A 81 -12.27 12.09 9.82
CA GLY A 81 -12.39 13.53 10.02
C GLY A 81 -13.03 13.84 11.37
N GLY A 82 -12.28 14.50 12.27
CA GLY A 82 -12.81 15.08 13.49
C GLY A 82 -13.79 16.21 13.12
N GLY A 83 -15.09 15.95 13.30
CA GLY A 83 -16.14 16.91 13.04
C GLY A 83 -16.09 18.09 14.01
N ARG A 84 -15.94 19.29 13.45
CA ARG A 84 -16.63 20.51 13.91
C ARG A 84 -17.12 21.28 12.69
N VAL A 85 -18.38 21.09 12.32
CA VAL A 85 -19.12 22.10 11.54
C VAL A 85 -19.38 23.27 12.51
N GLY A 86 -18.45 24.22 12.53
CA GLY A 86 -18.53 25.42 13.35
C GLY A 86 -19.22 26.56 12.59
N ALA A 87 -20.52 26.70 12.82
CA ALA A 87 -21.34 27.92 12.69
C ALA A 87 -21.32 28.68 11.35
N SER A 88 -22.30 28.39 10.49
CA SER A 88 -22.91 29.43 9.66
C SER A 88 -23.75 30.35 10.56
N SER A 89 -23.14 31.42 11.07
CA SER A 89 -23.90 32.52 11.67
C SER A 89 -24.64 33.28 10.56
N SER A 90 -25.96 33.21 10.56
CA SER A 90 -26.79 34.26 9.96
C SER A 90 -27.78 34.72 11.03
N PRO A 91 -27.60 35.90 11.62
CA PRO A 91 -28.61 36.46 12.50
C PRO A 91 -29.77 36.96 11.63
N ALA A 92 -30.94 36.36 11.78
CA ALA A 92 -32.18 36.96 11.30
C ALA A 92 -32.42 38.23 12.12
N ALA A 93 -32.36 39.39 11.45
CA ALA A 93 -32.71 40.69 11.99
C ALA A 93 -34.25 40.79 12.17
N PRO A 94 -34.75 41.71 13.01
CA PRO A 94 -36.07 41.63 13.66
C PRO A 94 -37.27 41.79 12.71
#